data_AF-A0A6V7UFU1-F1
#
_entry.id   AF-A0A6V7UFU1-F1
#
_cell.length_a   1.000
_cell.length_b   1.000
_cell.length_c   1.000
_cell.angle_alpha   90.00
_cell.angle_beta   90.00
_cell.angle_gamma   90.00
#
_symmetry.space_group_name_H-M   'P 1'
#
loop_
_entity.id
_entity.type
_entity.pdbx_description
1 polymer ?
#
loop_
_entity_poly.entity_id
_entity_poly.type
_entity_poly.pdbx_seq_one_letter_code
_entity_poly.pdbx_strand_id
1 'polypeptide(L)'
;MLNFVDQIPNKRPKIEEPDILSTSELSTSIKMELTNNTNTNIFPSTSSESASTITTNRRPTTPKESKPSTSTAPPEPIIRDPKIFSANELRSHLLPVWQKLWDTEPECIPFRLPVDPESLNIPDYFDIVKNPMDLKTIKDGLDQGKYKNPWEVCDHMWLMFENAWLYNRKNTKVHKWCTRLSEIFIEEINPVMRQMGYCCGQKLSFTPLVQFCFGITKIMLLVLLLEINHILCMNVVLAVLVLPLLKNIFIVLNVLKLCLKRELI
;
A
#
# COMPACT_ATOMS: atom_id res chain seq x y z
N MET A 1 -19.48 16.23 -28.47
CA MET A 1 -18.06 16.35 -28.12
C MET A 1 -18.01 17.14 -26.82
N LEU A 2 -17.90 16.47 -25.67
CA LEU A 2 -18.02 17.13 -24.36
C LEU A 2 -16.63 17.56 -23.89
N ASN A 3 -16.43 18.87 -23.76
CA ASN A 3 -15.21 19.46 -23.20
C ASN A 3 -15.17 19.17 -21.69
N PHE A 4 -14.50 18.09 -21.30
CA PHE A 4 -14.40 17.66 -19.89
C PHE A 4 -13.20 18.30 -19.15
N VAL A 5 -12.41 19.12 -19.84
CA VAL A 5 -11.19 19.75 -19.32
C VAL A 5 -11.50 20.86 -18.30
N ASP A 6 -12.66 21.50 -18.40
CA ASP A 6 -13.02 22.70 -17.63
C ASP A 6 -13.40 22.48 -16.14
N GLN A 7 -13.23 21.28 -15.58
CA GLN A 7 -13.77 20.95 -14.24
C GLN A 7 -12.80 20.39 -13.20
N ILE A 8 -11.47 20.57 -13.37
CA ILE A 8 -10.50 20.12 -12.36
C ILE A 8 -9.44 21.19 -12.07
N PRO A 9 -9.56 21.97 -10.97
CA PRO A 9 -8.45 22.75 -10.43
C PRO A 9 -7.45 21.79 -9.76
N ASN A 10 -6.72 21.04 -10.58
CA ASN A 10 -5.65 20.14 -10.16
C ASN A 10 -4.42 20.97 -9.80
N LYS A 11 -4.37 21.46 -8.57
CA LYS A 11 -3.12 21.99 -8.01
C LYS A 11 -2.87 21.48 -6.60
N ARG A 12 -1.71 20.86 -6.42
CA ARG A 12 -0.98 20.90 -5.16
C ARG A 12 -0.30 22.28 -5.13
N PRO A 13 -0.80 23.30 -4.39
CA PRO A 13 0.01 24.48 -4.08
C PRO A 13 1.41 24.04 -3.66
N LYS A 14 2.41 24.69 -4.26
CA LYS A 14 3.81 24.53 -3.89
C LYS A 14 3.90 24.81 -2.39
N ILE A 15 4.54 23.90 -1.66
CA ILE A 15 5.08 24.27 -0.36
C ILE A 15 6.33 25.07 -0.71
N GLU A 16 6.27 26.38 -0.50
CA GLU A 16 7.47 27.21 -0.54
C GLU A 16 8.33 26.78 0.65
N GLU A 17 9.55 26.31 0.39
CA GLU A 17 10.54 26.15 1.45
C GLU A 17 10.85 27.54 2.02
N PRO A 18 10.95 27.70 3.35
CA PRO A 18 11.30 28.98 3.93
C PRO A 18 12.75 29.33 3.56
N ASP A 19 12.96 30.54 3.02
CA ASP A 19 14.29 31.06 2.67
C ASP A 19 15.27 30.93 3.84
N ILE A 20 16.27 30.06 3.69
CA ILE A 20 17.42 30.03 4.58
C ILE A 20 18.40 31.09 4.10
N LEU A 21 18.29 32.28 4.69
CA LEU A 21 19.25 33.37 4.52
C LEU A 21 20.66 32.90 4.88
N SER A 22 21.53 32.79 3.87
CA SER A 22 22.92 32.38 4.04
C SER A 22 23.77 33.48 4.67
N THR A 23 24.51 33.13 5.73
CA THR A 23 25.54 34.00 6.32
C THR A 23 26.93 33.43 6.10
N SER A 24 27.63 33.91 5.07
CA SER A 24 29.08 34.16 5.08
C SER A 24 29.53 34.65 3.70
N GLU A 25 29.96 35.90 3.63
CA GLU A 25 30.55 36.45 2.42
C GLU A 25 32.03 36.06 2.30
N LEU A 26 32.48 36.06 1.03
CA LEU A 26 33.76 36.58 0.56
C LEU A 26 34.94 35.61 0.32
N SER A 27 35.58 35.87 -0.83
CA SER A 27 36.78 35.24 -1.40
C SER A 27 36.57 33.82 -1.95
N THR A 28 37.03 33.46 -3.16
CA THR A 28 38.03 34.11 -4.02
C THR A 28 37.67 34.00 -5.50
N SER A 29 37.92 35.07 -6.26
CA SER A 29 37.79 35.13 -7.72
C SER A 29 38.65 34.09 -8.45
N ILE A 30 38.20 33.60 -9.62
CA ILE A 30 39.00 33.52 -10.86
C ILE A 30 38.10 33.17 -12.07
N LYS A 31 38.05 34.14 -13.01
CA LYS A 31 37.96 34.06 -14.49
C LYS A 31 37.28 32.84 -15.16
N MET A 32 36.19 33.08 -15.88
CA MET A 32 36.12 33.36 -17.35
C MET A 32 36.28 32.12 -18.24
N GLU A 33 35.25 31.91 -19.06
CA GLU A 33 35.27 31.45 -20.46
C GLU A 33 36.34 30.45 -20.93
N LEU A 34 35.89 29.31 -21.45
CA LEU A 34 36.06 29.06 -22.89
C LEU A 34 34.96 28.16 -23.44
N THR A 35 34.56 28.44 -24.67
CA THR A 35 33.60 27.67 -25.47
C THR A 35 34.31 26.68 -26.41
N ASN A 36 33.52 25.86 -27.12
CA ASN A 36 33.88 25.07 -28.31
C ASN A 36 34.62 23.72 -28.05
N ASN A 37 34.49 22.67 -28.88
CA ASN A 37 33.41 22.21 -29.78
C ASN A 37 33.77 20.77 -30.24
N THR A 38 32.83 20.05 -30.86
CA THR A 38 33.04 18.99 -31.87
C THR A 38 33.66 17.61 -31.51
N ASN A 39 32.90 16.58 -31.93
CA ASN A 39 33.31 15.45 -32.81
C ASN A 39 33.57 14.02 -32.28
N THR A 40 32.61 13.15 -32.63
CA THR A 40 32.73 11.85 -33.36
C THR A 40 33.69 10.74 -32.87
N ASN A 41 33.14 9.55 -32.62
CA ASN A 41 33.32 8.31 -33.43
C ASN A 41 32.35 7.22 -32.87
N ILE A 42 31.65 6.34 -33.60
CA ILE A 42 31.81 5.56 -34.86
C ILE A 42 32.35 4.12 -34.63
N PHE A 43 31.40 3.15 -34.62
CA PHE A 43 31.49 1.71 -35.02
C PHE A 43 32.37 0.74 -34.18
N PRO A 44 32.38 -0.61 -34.42
CA PRO A 44 31.48 -1.49 -35.20
C PRO A 44 31.07 -2.86 -34.54
N SER A 45 29.94 -3.45 -35.00
CA SER A 45 29.66 -4.91 -35.26
C SER A 45 29.84 -5.95 -34.12
N THR A 46 29.47 -7.25 -34.18
CA THR A 46 29.11 -8.28 -35.20
C THR A 46 28.12 -9.30 -34.54
N SER A 47 26.93 -9.62 -35.08
CA SER A 47 26.59 -10.70 -36.05
C SER A 47 26.99 -12.16 -35.71
N SER A 48 26.00 -13.07 -35.62
CA SER A 48 26.04 -14.40 -36.29
C SER A 48 24.69 -15.15 -36.20
N GLU A 49 24.23 -15.68 -37.34
CA GLU A 49 23.08 -16.60 -37.46
C GLU A 49 23.42 -18.04 -37.04
N SER A 50 22.41 -18.91 -36.88
CA SER A 50 22.34 -20.20 -37.60
C SER A 50 21.01 -20.94 -37.33
N ALA A 51 20.51 -21.65 -38.33
CA ALA A 51 19.25 -22.41 -38.31
C ALA A 51 19.48 -23.92 -38.47
N SER A 52 18.38 -24.69 -38.60
CA SER A 52 18.24 -26.13 -38.99
C SER A 52 17.86 -27.08 -37.85
N THR A 53 17.16 -28.22 -38.04
CA THR A 53 16.23 -28.69 -39.09
C THR A 53 15.49 -29.94 -38.55
N ILE A 54 14.17 -30.00 -38.74
CA ILE A 54 13.25 -31.17 -38.92
C ILE A 54 13.81 -32.60 -38.64
N THR A 55 13.09 -33.48 -37.90
CA THR A 55 12.26 -34.64 -38.41
C THR A 55 11.99 -35.80 -37.41
N THR A 56 10.80 -36.42 -37.53
CA THR A 56 10.44 -37.86 -37.35
C THR A 56 10.11 -38.52 -35.99
N ASN A 57 8.80 -38.83 -35.84
CA ASN A 57 8.17 -40.17 -35.67
C ASN A 57 8.04 -40.92 -34.31
N ARG A 58 6.74 -41.10 -33.94
CA ARG A 58 5.99 -42.35 -33.64
C ARG A 58 6.15 -43.14 -32.31
N ARG A 59 5.02 -43.17 -31.57
CA ARG A 59 4.46 -44.26 -30.72
C ARG A 59 4.33 -45.61 -31.47
N PRO A 60 4.00 -46.78 -30.84
CA PRO A 60 3.43 -47.05 -29.49
C PRO A 60 4.33 -48.00 -28.63
N THR A 61 3.96 -48.73 -27.55
CA THR A 61 2.67 -49.16 -26.93
C THR A 61 2.83 -49.50 -25.42
N THR A 62 1.71 -49.66 -24.70
CA THR A 62 1.53 -50.31 -23.37
C THR A 62 1.27 -51.84 -23.52
N PRO A 63 0.96 -52.69 -22.50
CA PRO A 63 0.69 -52.45 -21.06
C PRO A 63 1.27 -53.48 -20.04
N LYS A 64 1.18 -53.16 -18.73
CA LYS A 64 0.81 -54.13 -17.66
C LYS A 64 0.40 -53.44 -16.36
N GLU A 65 -0.36 -54.16 -15.54
CA GLU A 65 -1.16 -53.67 -14.40
C GLU A 65 -0.83 -54.46 -13.13
N SER A 66 -0.60 -53.77 -12.01
CA SER A 66 -0.89 -54.26 -10.64
C SER A 66 -0.74 -53.16 -9.57
N LYS A 67 -1.56 -53.25 -8.53
CA LYS A 67 -1.57 -52.47 -7.27
C LYS A 67 -1.58 -53.48 -6.09
N PRO A 68 -1.48 -53.08 -4.81
CA PRO A 68 -0.90 -51.85 -4.25
C PRO A 68 0.16 -52.14 -3.17
N SER A 69 1.03 -51.18 -2.86
CA SER A 69 1.73 -51.14 -1.57
C SER A 69 1.71 -49.74 -0.98
N THR A 70 1.20 -49.64 0.25
CA THR A 70 1.10 -48.38 1.00
C THR A 70 2.45 -48.10 1.67
N SER A 71 3.09 -46.99 1.33
CA SER A 71 4.17 -46.42 2.12
C SER A 71 4.01 -44.90 2.17
N THR A 72 3.80 -44.36 3.37
CA THR A 72 3.48 -42.95 3.59
C THR A 72 4.76 -42.14 3.68
N ALA A 73 5.33 -41.76 2.54
CA ALA A 73 6.35 -40.71 2.48
C ALA A 73 5.68 -39.32 2.58
N PRO A 74 6.32 -38.32 3.22
CA PRO A 74 5.94 -36.93 3.06
C PRO A 74 5.97 -36.57 1.57
N PRO A 75 5.00 -35.80 1.03
CA PRO A 75 5.04 -35.41 -0.36
C PRO A 75 6.29 -34.55 -0.61
N GLU A 76 7.16 -35.01 -1.53
CA GLU A 76 8.25 -34.19 -2.06
C GLU A 76 7.68 -32.86 -2.58
N PRO A 77 8.44 -31.75 -2.49
CA PRO A 77 7.99 -30.48 -3.02
C PRO A 77 7.81 -30.64 -4.53
N ILE A 78 6.55 -30.74 -4.97
CA ILE A 78 6.20 -30.84 -6.39
C ILE A 78 6.65 -29.55 -7.06
N ILE A 79 7.82 -29.59 -7.70
CA ILE A 79 8.29 -28.56 -8.63
C ILE A 79 7.34 -28.64 -9.82
N ARG A 80 6.23 -27.90 -9.74
CA ARG A 80 5.29 -27.75 -10.85
C ARG A 80 5.98 -26.88 -11.88
N ASP A 81 6.10 -27.38 -13.10
CA ASP A 81 6.58 -26.57 -14.22
C ASP A 81 5.78 -25.25 -14.28
N PRO A 82 6.45 -24.10 -14.48
CA PRO A 82 5.77 -22.81 -14.46
C PRO A 82 4.71 -22.77 -15.57
N LYS A 83 3.45 -22.51 -15.19
CA LYS A 83 2.34 -22.42 -16.15
C LYS A 83 2.62 -21.29 -17.16
N ILE A 84 2.83 -21.67 -18.41
CA ILE A 84 2.94 -20.76 -19.54
C ILE A 84 1.53 -20.41 -20.01
N PHE A 85 1.21 -19.11 -20.09
CA PHE A 85 -0.05 -18.62 -20.63
C PHE A 85 0.14 -18.21 -22.09
N SER A 86 -0.85 -18.50 -22.94
CA SER A 86 -0.86 -17.93 -24.29
C SER A 86 -1.42 -16.50 -24.29
N ALA A 87 -0.98 -15.64 -25.23
CA ALA A 87 -1.50 -14.29 -25.35
C ALA A 87 -3.03 -14.26 -25.52
N ASN A 88 -3.60 -15.22 -26.26
CA ASN A 88 -5.04 -15.37 -26.43
C ASN A 88 -5.76 -15.79 -25.15
N GLU A 89 -5.15 -16.65 -24.31
CA GLU A 89 -5.68 -17.04 -22.99
C GLU A 89 -5.68 -15.85 -22.02
N LEU A 90 -4.60 -15.06 -21.97
CA LEU A 90 -4.56 -13.84 -21.15
C LEU A 90 -5.64 -12.85 -21.62
N ARG A 91 -5.72 -12.62 -22.94
CA ARG A 91 -6.70 -11.72 -23.56
C ARG A 91 -8.14 -12.12 -23.24
N SER A 92 -8.51 -13.39 -23.44
CA SER A 92 -9.89 -13.83 -23.28
C SER A 92 -10.41 -13.68 -21.85
N HIS A 93 -9.54 -13.86 -20.86
CA HIS A 93 -9.87 -13.73 -19.44
C HIS A 93 -9.82 -12.28 -18.93
N LEU A 94 -8.85 -11.48 -19.35
CA LEU A 94 -8.58 -10.15 -18.77
C LEU A 94 -9.26 -8.99 -19.52
N LEU A 95 -9.55 -9.14 -20.81
CA LEU A 95 -10.24 -8.09 -21.58
C LEU A 95 -11.64 -7.74 -21.04
N PRO A 96 -12.47 -8.68 -20.53
CA PRO A 96 -13.74 -8.35 -19.88
C PRO A 96 -13.57 -7.47 -18.64
N VAL A 97 -12.56 -7.74 -17.80
CA VAL A 97 -12.23 -6.90 -16.61
C VAL A 97 -11.86 -5.48 -17.05
N TRP A 98 -11.01 -5.38 -18.07
CA TRP A 98 -10.64 -4.09 -18.65
C TRP A 98 -11.85 -3.34 -19.21
N GLN A 99 -12.72 -4.03 -19.95
CA GLN A 99 -13.92 -3.45 -20.58
C GLN A 99 -14.88 -2.90 -19.53
N LYS A 100 -15.10 -3.64 -18.44
CA LYS A 100 -15.91 -3.19 -17.30
C LYS A 100 -15.42 -1.85 -16.72
N LEU A 101 -14.11 -1.67 -16.58
CA LEU A 101 -13.53 -0.41 -16.14
C LEU A 101 -13.67 0.68 -17.21
N TRP A 102 -13.45 0.35 -18.49
CA TRP A 102 -13.62 1.28 -19.61
C TRP A 102 -15.05 1.84 -19.70
N ASP A 103 -16.07 1.05 -19.38
CA ASP A 103 -17.48 1.43 -19.46
C ASP A 103 -18.02 2.10 -18.18
N THR A 104 -17.19 2.26 -17.13
CA THR A 104 -17.59 2.93 -15.88
C THR A 104 -17.49 4.46 -16.04
N GLU A 105 -18.51 5.08 -16.64
CA GLU A 105 -18.60 6.53 -16.79
C GLU A 105 -19.33 7.21 -15.62
N PRO A 106 -18.88 8.41 -15.16
CA PRO A 106 -17.77 9.21 -15.72
C PRO A 106 -16.37 8.83 -15.21
N GLU A 107 -16.25 7.92 -14.24
CA GLU A 107 -15.01 7.64 -13.51
C GLU A 107 -13.82 7.30 -14.40
N CYS A 108 -14.03 6.50 -15.45
CA CYS A 108 -13.00 6.00 -16.35
C CYS A 108 -12.37 7.08 -17.24
N ILE A 109 -13.05 8.21 -17.46
CA ILE A 109 -12.71 9.16 -18.54
C ILE A 109 -11.26 9.65 -18.47
N PRO A 110 -10.71 10.09 -17.31
CA PRO A 110 -9.31 10.54 -17.22
C PRO A 110 -8.27 9.44 -17.36
N PHE A 111 -8.68 8.16 -17.34
CA PHE A 111 -7.81 6.99 -17.39
C PHE A 111 -7.85 6.27 -18.75
N ARG A 112 -8.74 6.70 -19.66
CA ARG A 112 -8.92 6.06 -20.98
C ARG A 112 -7.73 6.24 -21.93
N LEU A 113 -6.97 7.32 -21.79
CA LEU A 113 -5.88 7.70 -22.71
C LEU A 113 -4.63 8.08 -21.92
N PRO A 114 -3.43 8.04 -22.54
CA PRO A 114 -2.21 8.57 -21.94
C PRO A 114 -2.40 10.01 -21.47
N VAL A 115 -1.86 10.34 -20.30
CA VAL A 115 -1.89 11.72 -19.77
C VAL A 115 -1.01 12.61 -20.64
N ASP A 116 -1.62 13.66 -21.19
CA ASP A 116 -0.94 14.74 -21.91
C ASP A 116 -0.85 15.97 -20.99
N PRO A 117 0.34 16.31 -20.46
CA PRO A 117 0.49 17.41 -19.52
C PRO A 117 0.27 18.80 -20.12
N GLU A 118 0.44 18.96 -21.43
CA GLU A 118 0.29 20.26 -22.09
C GLU A 118 -1.19 20.59 -22.28
N SER A 119 -1.98 19.70 -22.88
CA SER A 119 -3.41 19.94 -23.08
C SER A 119 -4.22 19.95 -21.77
N LEU A 120 -3.72 19.32 -20.71
CA LEU A 120 -4.30 19.35 -19.36
C LEU A 120 -3.72 20.47 -18.47
N ASN A 121 -2.75 21.25 -18.96
CA ASN A 121 -2.10 22.37 -18.24
C ASN A 121 -1.55 21.95 -16.85
N ILE A 122 -0.84 20.81 -16.81
CA ILE A 122 -0.22 20.20 -15.61
C ILE A 122 1.26 19.87 -15.85
N PRO A 123 2.12 20.87 -16.16
CA PRO A 123 3.49 20.64 -16.64
C PRO A 123 4.42 19.87 -15.67
N ASP A 124 4.08 19.82 -14.37
CA ASP A 124 4.82 19.07 -13.34
C ASP A 124 4.48 17.56 -13.31
N TYR A 125 3.63 17.06 -14.20
CA TYR A 125 3.17 15.67 -14.16
C TYR A 125 4.32 14.65 -14.26
N PHE A 126 5.22 14.78 -15.24
CA PHE A 126 6.36 13.86 -15.39
C PHE A 126 7.50 14.10 -14.39
N ASP A 127 7.49 15.23 -13.68
CA ASP A 127 8.38 15.46 -12.52
C ASP A 127 7.97 14.59 -11.33
N ILE A 128 6.68 14.27 -11.21
CA ILE A 128 6.10 13.45 -10.12
C ILE A 128 5.91 11.99 -10.55
N VAL A 129 5.29 11.75 -11.71
CA VAL A 129 4.96 10.43 -12.25
C VAL A 129 6.04 9.98 -13.24
N LYS A 130 6.82 8.96 -12.86
CA LYS A 130 7.97 8.51 -13.66
C LYS A 130 7.66 7.42 -14.68
N ASN A 131 6.63 6.62 -14.45
CA ASN A 131 6.20 5.54 -15.34
C ASN A 131 4.70 5.70 -15.63
N PRO A 132 4.28 6.59 -16.55
CA PRO A 132 2.87 6.81 -16.85
C PRO A 132 2.22 5.54 -17.40
N MET A 133 0.93 5.35 -17.11
CA MET A 133 0.14 4.20 -17.55
C MET A 133 -1.35 4.58 -17.63
N ASP A 134 -2.06 4.00 -18.59
CA ASP A 134 -3.47 4.27 -18.89
C ASP A 134 -4.17 3.03 -19.47
N LEU A 135 -5.51 3.03 -19.47
CA LEU A 135 -6.32 1.90 -19.92
C LEU A 135 -6.03 1.54 -21.39
N LYS A 136 -5.87 2.50 -22.30
CA LYS A 136 -5.60 2.18 -23.71
C LYS A 136 -4.23 1.51 -23.87
N THR A 137 -3.19 2.01 -23.21
CA THR A 137 -1.85 1.38 -23.23
C THR A 137 -1.89 -0.05 -22.65
N ILE A 138 -2.65 -0.28 -21.58
CA ILE A 138 -2.84 -1.62 -21.01
C ILE A 138 -3.53 -2.56 -22.01
N LYS A 139 -4.62 -2.11 -22.65
CA LYS A 139 -5.32 -2.86 -23.69
C LYS A 139 -4.43 -3.15 -24.88
N ASP A 140 -3.71 -2.15 -25.40
CA ASP A 140 -2.81 -2.34 -26.55
C ASP A 140 -1.72 -3.37 -26.21
N GLY A 141 -1.26 -3.44 -24.97
CA GLY A 141 -0.38 -4.51 -24.48
C GLY A 141 -1.01 -5.90 -24.47
N LEU A 142 -2.30 -6.02 -24.12
CA LEU A 142 -3.07 -7.27 -24.18
C LEU A 142 -3.31 -7.71 -25.63
N ASP A 143 -3.74 -6.79 -26.50
CA ASP A 143 -3.97 -7.01 -27.93
C ASP A 143 -2.67 -7.44 -28.65
N GLN A 144 -1.51 -6.89 -28.25
CA GLN A 144 -0.20 -7.20 -28.83
C GLN A 144 0.50 -8.41 -28.16
N GLY A 145 -0.10 -9.04 -27.15
CA GLY A 145 0.48 -10.18 -26.45
C GLY A 145 1.78 -9.89 -25.69
N LYS A 146 1.96 -8.65 -25.20
CA LYS A 146 3.18 -8.23 -24.49
C LYS A 146 3.36 -8.90 -23.13
N TYR A 147 2.25 -9.32 -22.51
CA TYR A 147 2.23 -9.90 -21.17
C TYR A 147 2.46 -11.42 -21.20
N LYS A 148 3.25 -11.93 -20.26
CA LYS A 148 3.59 -13.36 -20.12
C LYS A 148 2.66 -14.09 -19.15
N ASN A 149 2.04 -13.37 -18.24
CA ASN A 149 1.18 -13.88 -17.17
C ASN A 149 0.20 -12.77 -16.70
N PRO A 150 -0.89 -13.09 -15.98
CA PRO A 150 -1.89 -12.08 -15.64
C PRO A 150 -1.45 -11.08 -14.55
N TRP A 151 -0.40 -11.35 -13.78
CA TRP A 151 0.11 -10.40 -12.78
C TRP A 151 0.72 -9.16 -13.42
N GLU A 152 1.42 -9.30 -14.55
CA GLU A 152 1.99 -8.14 -15.26
C GLU A 152 0.89 -7.15 -15.72
N VAL A 153 -0.31 -7.64 -16.02
CA VAL A 153 -1.48 -6.80 -16.31
C VAL A 153 -2.01 -6.14 -15.03
N CYS A 154 -2.10 -6.91 -13.94
CA CYS A 154 -2.48 -6.37 -12.64
C CYS A 154 -1.51 -5.27 -12.16
N ASP A 155 -0.21 -5.44 -12.38
CA ASP A 155 0.82 -4.49 -12.01
C ASP A 155 0.69 -3.18 -12.79
N HIS A 156 0.39 -3.22 -14.09
CA HIS A 156 0.08 -2.01 -14.86
C HIS A 156 -1.24 -1.34 -14.44
N MET A 157 -2.28 -2.11 -14.10
CA MET A 157 -3.53 -1.57 -13.54
C MET A 157 -3.25 -0.86 -12.20
N TRP A 158 -2.46 -1.46 -11.32
CA TRP A 158 -2.04 -0.85 -10.05
C TRP A 158 -1.15 0.37 -10.26
N LEU A 159 -0.21 0.34 -11.21
CA LEU A 159 0.64 1.49 -11.56
C LEU A 159 -0.19 2.69 -12.00
N MET A 160 -1.21 2.48 -12.85
CA MET A 160 -2.15 3.52 -13.27
C MET A 160 -2.87 4.15 -12.06
N PHE A 161 -3.36 3.33 -11.11
CA PHE A 161 -4.01 3.84 -9.89
C PHE A 161 -3.04 4.55 -8.94
N GLU A 162 -1.85 3.97 -8.71
CA GLU A 162 -0.81 4.52 -7.84
C GLU A 162 -0.31 5.87 -8.36
N ASN A 163 -0.07 6.01 -9.68
CA ASN A 163 0.26 7.29 -10.32
C ASN A 163 -0.83 8.35 -10.10
N ALA A 164 -2.10 7.95 -10.26
CA ALA A 164 -3.22 8.87 -10.09
C ALA A 164 -3.39 9.33 -8.64
N TRP A 165 -3.25 8.44 -7.65
CA TRP A 165 -3.26 8.80 -6.23
C TRP A 165 -2.02 9.59 -5.78
N LEU A 166 -0.86 9.36 -6.40
CA LEU A 166 0.38 10.11 -6.13
C LEU A 166 0.27 11.57 -6.58
N TYR A 167 -0.23 11.79 -7.80
CA TYR A 167 -0.34 13.13 -8.40
C TYR A 167 -1.53 13.91 -7.82
N ASN A 168 -2.72 13.30 -7.80
CA ASN A 168 -3.97 13.98 -7.44
C ASN A 168 -4.19 14.01 -5.92
N ARG A 169 -4.75 15.11 -5.39
CA ARG A 169 -5.10 15.21 -3.96
C ARG A 169 -6.37 14.40 -3.64
N LYS A 170 -6.44 13.83 -2.42
CA LYS A 170 -7.58 13.03 -1.89
C LYS A 170 -8.97 13.68 -2.04
N ASN A 171 -9.05 15.01 -2.15
CA ASN A 171 -10.30 15.74 -2.29
C ASN A 171 -10.75 15.96 -3.75
N THR A 172 -9.90 15.74 -4.76
CA THR A 172 -10.25 15.96 -6.18
C THR A 172 -11.14 14.85 -6.74
N LYS A 173 -11.78 15.13 -7.89
CA LYS A 173 -12.60 14.15 -8.61
C LYS A 173 -11.77 12.95 -9.08
N VAL A 174 -10.62 13.18 -9.73
CA VAL A 174 -9.75 12.13 -10.25
C VAL A 174 -9.32 11.14 -9.17
N HIS A 175 -8.94 11.61 -7.98
CA HIS A 175 -8.57 10.70 -6.89
C HIS A 175 -9.76 9.82 -6.45
N LYS A 176 -10.96 10.39 -6.34
CA LYS A 176 -12.17 9.64 -5.95
C LYS A 176 -12.59 8.63 -7.02
N TRP A 177 -12.52 9.03 -8.29
CA TRP A 177 -12.77 8.15 -9.43
C TRP A 177 -11.73 7.02 -9.53
N CYS A 178 -10.45 7.32 -9.30
CA CYS A 178 -9.39 6.31 -9.18
C CYS A 178 -9.71 5.28 -8.09
N THR A 179 -10.14 5.75 -6.91
CA THR A 179 -10.58 4.86 -5.82
C THR A 179 -11.74 3.97 -6.27
N ARG A 180 -12.78 4.54 -6.88
CA ARG A 180 -13.94 3.76 -7.37
C ARG A 180 -13.56 2.72 -8.43
N LEU A 181 -12.68 3.06 -9.38
CA LEU A 181 -12.20 2.12 -10.39
C LEU A 181 -11.35 1.00 -9.76
N SER A 182 -10.54 1.30 -8.74
CA SER A 182 -9.73 0.28 -8.06
C SER A 182 -10.59 -0.72 -7.27
N GLU A 183 -11.73 -0.29 -6.72
CA GLU A 183 -12.73 -1.18 -6.08
C GLU A 183 -13.34 -2.13 -7.11
N ILE A 184 -13.84 -1.58 -8.23
CA ILE A 184 -14.42 -2.36 -9.34
C ILE A 184 -13.38 -3.33 -9.91
N PHE A 185 -12.12 -2.91 -10.05
CA PHE A 185 -11.04 -3.79 -10.49
C PHE A 185 -10.87 -4.99 -9.54
N ILE A 186 -10.87 -4.79 -8.22
CA ILE A 186 -10.78 -5.88 -7.23
C ILE A 186 -12.00 -6.81 -7.34
N GLU A 187 -13.21 -6.28 -7.51
CA GLU A 187 -14.44 -7.08 -7.66
C GLU A 187 -14.35 -8.02 -8.88
N GLU A 188 -13.88 -7.51 -10.01
CA GLU A 188 -13.86 -8.20 -11.31
C GLU A 188 -12.62 -9.11 -11.50
N ILE A 189 -11.43 -8.71 -11.02
CA ILE A 189 -10.19 -9.47 -11.24
C ILE A 189 -10.12 -10.75 -10.40
N ASN A 190 -10.73 -10.76 -9.21
CA ASN A 190 -10.69 -11.90 -8.30
C ASN A 190 -11.30 -13.21 -8.85
N PRO A 191 -12.52 -13.24 -9.43
CA PRO A 191 -13.06 -14.45 -10.04
C PRO A 191 -12.23 -14.90 -11.26
N VAL A 192 -11.72 -13.96 -12.05
CA VAL A 192 -10.89 -14.23 -13.24
C VAL A 192 -9.56 -14.88 -12.85
N MET A 193 -8.86 -14.33 -11.85
CA MET A 193 -7.60 -14.90 -11.37
C MET A 193 -7.76 -16.32 -10.82
N ARG A 194 -8.91 -16.63 -10.22
CA ARG A 194 -9.26 -18.00 -9.79
C ARG A 194 -9.47 -18.96 -10.96
N GLN A 195 -10.15 -18.52 -12.02
CA GLN A 195 -10.27 -19.32 -13.26
C GLN A 195 -8.90 -19.60 -13.91
N MET A 196 -7.98 -18.64 -13.82
CA MET A 196 -6.62 -18.77 -14.37
C MET A 196 -5.66 -19.63 -13.53
N GLY A 197 -6.04 -19.98 -12.29
CA GLY A 197 -5.31 -20.88 -11.39
C GLY A 197 -4.68 -20.24 -10.15
N TYR A 198 -4.98 -18.97 -9.85
CA TYR A 198 -4.48 -18.24 -8.68
C TYR A 198 -5.51 -18.16 -7.54
N CYS A 199 -5.11 -17.84 -6.31
CA CYS A 199 -6.02 -17.74 -5.18
C CYS A 199 -6.94 -16.48 -5.23
N CYS A 200 -6.38 -15.35 -5.67
CA CYS A 200 -7.02 -14.06 -5.81
C CYS A 200 -6.21 -13.18 -6.80
N GLY A 201 -6.71 -11.98 -7.11
CA GLY A 201 -5.98 -10.93 -7.82
C GLY A 201 -5.54 -9.77 -6.92
N GLN A 202 -5.53 -9.97 -5.60
CA GLN A 202 -5.17 -8.91 -4.65
C GLN A 202 -3.64 -8.75 -4.57
N LYS A 203 -3.16 -7.51 -4.72
CA LYS A 203 -1.79 -7.11 -4.38
C LYS A 203 -1.65 -7.20 -2.86
N LEU A 204 -0.98 -8.23 -2.36
CA LEU A 204 -0.79 -8.46 -0.92
C LEU A 204 0.14 -7.40 -0.33
N SER A 205 -0.43 -6.33 0.22
CA SER A 205 0.30 -5.37 1.04
C SER A 205 0.46 -5.91 2.46
N PHE A 206 1.71 -6.02 2.92
CA PHE A 206 1.96 -6.27 4.34
C PHE A 206 1.64 -4.99 5.11
N THR A 207 0.61 -5.03 5.97
CA THR A 207 0.29 -3.91 6.86
C THR A 207 1.54 -3.55 7.66
N PRO A 208 2.05 -2.30 7.59
CA PRO A 208 3.26 -1.94 8.32
C PRO A 208 3.06 -2.19 9.81
N LEU A 209 4.06 -2.78 10.45
CA LEU A 209 4.02 -3.06 11.89
C LEU A 209 3.72 -1.77 12.65
N VAL A 210 2.80 -1.86 13.63
CA VAL A 210 2.33 -0.71 14.41
C VAL A 210 3.54 0.02 15.00
N GLN A 211 3.74 1.27 14.61
CA GLN A 211 4.80 2.10 15.17
C GLN A 211 4.45 2.47 16.62
N PHE A 212 5.26 2.01 17.57
CA PHE A 212 5.04 2.28 19.00
C PHE A 212 5.50 3.69 19.37
N CYS A 213 4.57 4.52 19.85
CA CYS A 213 4.87 5.86 20.34
C CYS A 213 5.40 5.84 21.79
N PHE A 214 6.71 6.04 21.96
CA PHE A 214 7.39 6.10 23.27
C PHE A 214 6.89 7.21 24.24
N GLY A 215 6.01 8.12 23.80
CA GLY A 215 5.46 9.19 24.65
C GLY A 215 4.39 8.72 25.65
N ILE A 216 3.64 7.66 25.34
CA ILE A 216 2.46 7.26 26.14
C ILE A 216 2.85 6.61 27.47
N THR A 217 3.96 5.87 27.52
CA THR A 217 4.47 5.23 28.74
C THR A 217 4.83 6.23 29.83
N LYS A 218 5.35 7.41 29.47
CA LYS A 218 5.66 8.49 30.43
C LYS A 218 4.39 9.12 31.01
N ILE A 219 3.36 9.31 30.19
CA ILE A 219 2.08 9.90 30.63
C ILE A 219 1.30 8.91 31.51
N MET A 220 1.21 7.63 31.13
CA MET A 220 0.59 6.62 31.99
C MET A 220 1.29 6.49 33.35
N LEU A 221 2.62 6.52 33.38
CA LEU A 221 3.36 6.43 34.64
C LEU A 221 3.12 7.67 35.53
N LEU A 222 3.02 8.87 34.94
CA LEU A 222 2.67 10.09 35.68
C LEU A 222 1.25 10.04 36.27
N VAL A 223 0.26 9.54 35.51
CA VAL A 223 -1.11 9.38 36.01
C VAL A 223 -1.17 8.37 37.15
N LEU A 224 -0.53 7.20 37.01
CA LEU A 224 -0.43 6.20 38.08
C LEU A 224 0.25 6.76 39.34
N LEU A 225 1.33 7.52 39.19
CA LEU A 225 2.01 8.15 40.34
C LEU A 225 1.17 9.23 41.02
N LEU A 226 0.34 9.97 40.28
CA LEU A 226 -0.59 10.94 40.86
C LEU A 226 -1.73 10.25 41.64
N GLU A 227 -2.32 9.19 41.07
CA GLU A 227 -3.39 8.43 41.74
C GLU A 227 -2.89 7.73 43.02
N ILE A 228 -1.70 7.12 42.98
CA ILE A 228 -1.07 6.51 44.17
C ILE A 228 -0.83 7.55 45.27
N ASN A 229 -0.32 8.74 44.93
CA ASN A 229 -0.12 9.82 45.89
C ASN A 229 -1.44 10.32 46.50
N HIS A 230 -2.51 10.40 45.71
CA HIS A 230 -3.83 10.79 46.21
C HIS A 230 -4.41 9.74 47.19
N ILE A 231 -4.27 8.45 46.88
CA ILE A 231 -4.68 7.34 47.75
C ILE A 231 -3.86 7.32 49.05
N LEU A 232 -2.54 7.53 48.98
CA LEU A 232 -1.70 7.64 50.19
C LEU A 232 -2.13 8.83 51.06
N CYS A 233 -2.39 9.98 50.46
CA CYS A 233 -2.84 11.18 51.17
C CYS A 233 -4.17 10.91 51.91
N MET A 234 -5.16 10.32 51.24
CA MET A 234 -6.45 9.99 51.85
C MET A 234 -6.31 8.99 53.01
N ASN A 235 -5.45 7.97 52.87
CA ASN A 235 -5.19 7.00 53.93
C ASN A 235 -4.46 7.62 55.14
N VAL A 236 -3.53 8.55 54.92
CA VAL A 236 -2.85 9.29 56.01
C VAL A 236 -3.82 10.22 56.73
N VAL A 237 -4.66 10.97 56.00
CA VAL A 237 -5.69 11.84 56.58
C VAL A 237 -6.70 11.03 57.40
N LEU A 238 -7.15 9.87 56.89
CA LEU A 238 -8.03 8.96 57.61
C LEU A 238 -7.36 8.42 58.89
N ALA A 239 -6.10 7.99 58.81
CA ALA A 239 -5.36 7.47 59.95
C ALA A 239 -5.11 8.53 61.05
N VAL A 240 -4.75 9.76 60.66
CA VAL A 240 -4.40 10.83 61.60
C VAL A 240 -5.63 11.47 62.25
N LEU A 241 -6.73 11.67 61.50
CA LEU A 241 -7.91 12.36 62.02
C LEU A 241 -8.97 11.41 62.60
N VAL A 242 -9.20 10.24 62.00
CA VAL A 242 -10.34 9.39 62.37
C VAL A 242 -9.98 8.35 63.43
N LEU A 243 -8.75 7.81 63.46
CA LEU A 243 -8.35 6.85 64.50
C LEU A 243 -8.37 7.44 65.93
N PRO A 244 -7.97 8.70 66.20
CA PRO A 244 -8.13 9.30 67.53
C PRO A 244 -9.60 9.48 67.91
N LEU A 245 -10.47 9.88 66.98
CA LEU A 245 -11.90 10.01 67.21
C LEU A 245 -12.55 8.67 67.54
N LEU A 246 -12.21 7.59 66.81
CA LEU A 246 -12.71 6.25 67.09
C LEU A 246 -12.22 5.71 68.44
N LYS A 247 -10.96 5.99 68.84
CA LYS A 247 -10.47 5.67 70.19
C LYS A 247 -11.25 6.41 71.27
N ASN A 248 -11.53 7.70 71.08
CA ASN A 248 -12.31 8.50 72.03
C ASN A 248 -13.75 7.97 72.14
N ILE A 249 -14.40 7.63 71.01
CA ILE A 249 -15.74 7.01 71.00
C ILE A 249 -15.72 5.66 71.75
N PHE A 250 -14.71 4.81 71.51
CA PHE A 250 -14.59 3.52 72.21
C PHE A 250 -14.37 3.68 73.72
N ILE A 251 -13.60 4.69 74.15
CA ILE A 251 -13.44 5.03 75.57
C ILE A 251 -14.78 5.49 76.17
N VAL A 252 -15.48 6.42 75.51
CA VAL A 252 -16.80 6.92 75.96
C VAL A 252 -17.82 5.79 76.06
N LEU A 253 -17.88 4.89 75.06
CA LEU A 253 -18.78 3.73 75.08
C LEU A 253 -18.46 2.76 76.22
N ASN A 254 -17.18 2.53 76.54
CA ASN A 254 -16.80 1.68 77.68
C ASN A 254 -17.11 2.35 79.02
N VAL A 255 -16.88 3.66 79.16
CA VAL A 255 -17.27 4.42 80.36
C VAL A 255 -18.80 4.37 80.55
N LEU A 256 -19.57 4.62 79.50
CA LEU A 256 -21.03 4.53 79.54
C LEU A 256 -21.51 3.12 79.92
N LYS A 257 -20.88 2.07 79.39
CA LYS A 257 -21.18 0.67 79.71
C LYS A 257 -20.82 0.31 81.17
N LEU A 258 -19.78 0.92 81.74
CA LEU A 258 -19.44 0.77 83.17
C LEU A 258 -20.41 1.54 84.07
N CYS A 259 -20.84 2.75 83.69
CA CYS A 259 -21.87 3.52 84.40
C CYS A 259 -23.20 2.75 84.44
N LEU A 260 -23.71 2.32 83.28
CA LEU A 260 -24.96 1.54 83.20
C LEU A 260 -24.91 0.23 84.00
N LYS A 261 -23.73 -0.41 84.11
CA LYS A 261 -23.56 -1.62 84.93
C LYS A 261 -23.53 -1.33 86.43
N ARG A 262 -23.28 -0.08 86.85
CA ARG A 262 -23.24 0.33 88.26
C ARG A 262 -24.60 0.78 88.81
N GLU A 263 -25.53 1.19 87.94
CA GLU A 263 -26.92 1.53 88.32
C GLU A 263 -27.84 0.29 88.44
N LEU A 264 -27.33 -0.91 88.13
CA LEU A 264 -28.05 -2.18 88.16
C LEU A 264 -27.61 -3.12 89.31
N ILE A 265 -26.98 -2.56 90.36
CA ILE A 265 -26.53 -3.25 91.59
C ILE A 265 -26.92 -2.40 92.80
#